data_AF-A0A1A6HPW3-F1
#
_entry.id   AF-A0A1A6HPW3-F1
#
_cell.length_a   1.000
_cell.length_b   1.000
_cell.length_c   1.000
_cell.angle_alpha   90.00
_cell.angle_beta   90.00
_cell.angle_gamma   90.00
#
_symmetry.space_group_name_H-M   'P 1'
#
loop_
_entity.id
_entity.type
_entity.pdbx_description
1 polymer ?
#
loop_
_entity_poly.entity_id
_entity_poly.type
_entity_poly.pdbx_seq_one_letter_code
_entity_poly.pdbx_strand_id
1 'polypeptide(L)'
;MAQDWDWGHQKYQQVLRTCAQVPTVIEVLFNSYARLQVSEAWQEVIPEEIYQMHEPFYSSFFALAHTPRCLQHLCRCTIRKLLGQKCFHLVPQLPLPETLQNYLLLEPEGVLH
;
A
#
# COMPACT_ATOMS: atom_id res chain seq x y z
N MET A 1 -1.42 -21.86 -2.47
CA MET A 1 -2.53 -21.38 -1.61
C MET A 1 -2.11 -20.03 -1.07
N ALA A 2 -2.73 -18.94 -1.52
CA ALA A 2 -2.41 -17.63 -0.98
C ALA A 2 -3.10 -17.52 0.37
N GLN A 3 -2.31 -17.63 1.43
CA GLN A 3 -2.72 -17.12 2.72
C GLN A 3 -2.90 -15.62 2.52
N ASP A 4 -4.13 -15.13 2.62
CA ASP A 4 -4.34 -13.75 3.04
C ASP A 4 -3.76 -13.67 4.43
N TRP A 5 -2.59 -13.04 4.57
CA TRP A 5 -2.08 -12.71 5.89
C TRP A 5 -2.96 -11.57 6.38
N ASP A 6 -4.15 -11.91 6.89
CA ASP A 6 -4.86 -11.01 7.77
C ASP A 6 -4.03 -10.95 9.05
N TRP A 7 -3.11 -9.98 9.09
CA TRP A 7 -2.26 -9.71 10.24
C TRP A 7 -3.06 -9.40 11.51
N GLY A 8 -4.39 -9.25 11.39
CA GLY A 8 -5.28 -8.81 12.44
C GLY A 8 -5.22 -7.29 12.56
N HIS A 9 -6.39 -6.69 12.79
CA HIS A 9 -6.59 -5.24 12.88
C HIS A 9 -5.54 -4.51 13.76
N GLN A 10 -5.13 -5.12 14.87
CA GLN A 10 -4.15 -4.55 15.81
C GLN A 10 -2.74 -4.38 15.21
N LYS A 11 -2.29 -5.29 14.33
CA LYS A 11 -0.94 -5.17 13.75
C LYS A 11 -0.86 -4.02 12.75
N TYR A 12 -1.92 -3.77 11.99
CA TYR A 12 -1.99 -2.62 11.09
C TYR A 12 -1.96 -1.29 11.85
N GLN A 13 -2.72 -1.18 12.93
CA GLN A 13 -2.69 0.01 13.81
C GLN A 13 -1.29 0.24 14.39
N GLN A 14 -0.60 -0.82 14.81
CA GLN A 14 0.77 -0.69 15.32
C GLN A 14 1.75 -0.19 14.25
N VAL A 15 1.63 -0.67 13.02
CA VAL A 15 2.45 -0.17 11.90
C VAL A 15 2.15 1.30 11.65
N LEU A 16 0.87 1.70 11.59
CA LEU A 16 0.49 3.10 11.39
C LEU A 16 1.07 4.00 12.48
N ARG A 17 0.99 3.59 13.76
CA ARG A 17 1.63 4.33 14.87
C ARG A 17 3.13 4.47 14.68
N THR A 18 3.80 3.37 14.36
CA THR A 18 5.27 3.30 14.32
C THR A 18 5.84 4.03 13.10
N CYS A 19 5.13 3.96 11.97
CA CYS A 19 5.58 4.47 10.69
C CYS A 19 4.88 5.78 10.30
N ALA A 20 4.12 6.42 11.20
CA ALA A 20 3.33 7.61 10.88
C ALA A 20 4.16 8.73 10.22
N GLN A 21 5.38 8.94 10.71
CA GLN A 21 6.30 9.96 10.21
C GLN A 21 6.91 9.63 8.83
N VAL A 22 6.69 8.42 8.31
CA VAL A 22 7.27 7.95 7.06
C VAL A 22 6.16 7.37 6.16
N PRO A 23 5.35 8.23 5.52
CA PRO A 23 4.24 7.81 4.64
C PRO A 23 4.65 6.82 3.55
N THR A 24 5.88 6.91 3.04
CA THR A 24 6.38 6.01 2.00
C THR A 24 6.43 4.54 2.45
N VAL A 25 6.73 4.28 3.73
CA VAL A 25 6.71 2.91 4.29
C VAL A 25 5.28 2.39 4.35
N ILE A 26 4.34 3.23 4.79
CA ILE A 26 2.91 2.93 4.82
C ILE A 26 2.44 2.64 3.39
N GLU A 27 2.77 3.51 2.44
CA GLU A 27 2.42 3.37 1.04
C GLU A 27 2.85 2.01 0.49
N VAL A 28 4.14 1.68 0.55
CA VAL A 28 4.70 0.41 0.03
C VAL A 28 4.03 -0.79 0.68
N LEU A 29 3.85 -0.76 2.00
CA LEU A 29 3.25 -1.86 2.73
C LEU A 29 1.81 -2.10 2.28
N PHE A 30 0.97 -1.06 2.31
CA PHE A 30 -0.45 -1.21 2.02
C PHE A 30 -0.71 -1.41 0.51
N ASN A 31 0.10 -0.82 -0.36
CA ASN A 31 0.11 -1.08 -1.81
C ASN A 31 0.58 -2.51 -2.16
N SER A 32 1.12 -3.28 -1.23
CA SER A 32 1.44 -4.70 -1.43
C SER A 32 0.23 -5.63 -1.32
N TYR A 33 -0.87 -5.19 -0.71
CA TYR A 33 -2.04 -6.03 -0.42
C TYR A 33 -3.19 -5.77 -1.38
N ALA A 34 -3.76 -6.84 -1.95
CA ALA A 34 -4.91 -6.74 -2.85
C ALA A 34 -6.20 -6.30 -2.13
N ARG A 35 -6.31 -6.60 -0.84
CA ARG A 35 -7.43 -6.25 0.02
C ARG A 35 -6.92 -5.61 1.29
N LEU A 36 -7.54 -4.50 1.66
CA LEU A 36 -7.28 -3.81 2.90
C LEU A 36 -8.61 -3.43 3.52
N GLN A 37 -8.81 -3.79 4.78
CA GLN A 37 -9.96 -3.37 5.55
C GLN A 37 -9.54 -2.17 6.39
N VAL A 38 -9.45 -1.00 5.77
CA VAL A 38 -9.15 0.24 6.49
C VAL A 38 -10.34 0.57 7.37
N SER A 39 -10.08 0.87 8.64
CA SER A 39 -11.10 1.37 9.57
C SER A 39 -10.85 2.84 9.85
N GLU A 40 -11.92 3.62 9.94
CA GLU A 40 -11.85 5.04 10.36
C GLU A 40 -11.21 5.18 11.75
N ALA A 41 -11.35 4.17 12.62
CA ALA A 41 -10.70 4.13 13.93
C ALA A 41 -9.16 4.08 13.86
N TRP A 42 -8.55 3.89 12.68
CA TRP A 42 -7.10 3.96 12.52
C TRP A 42 -6.59 5.41 12.48
N GLN A 43 -7.45 6.39 12.22
CA GLN A 43 -7.05 7.80 12.29
C GLN A 43 -6.61 8.17 13.71
N GLU A 44 -7.30 7.63 14.73
CA GLU A 44 -7.00 7.86 16.15
C GLU A 44 -5.59 7.43 16.57
N VAL A 45 -4.92 6.61 15.75
CA VAL A 45 -3.58 6.12 16.05
C VAL A 45 -2.47 6.95 15.42
N ILE A 46 -2.82 7.95 14.60
CA ILE A 46 -1.89 8.86 13.95
C ILE A 46 -1.90 10.18 14.73
N PRO A 47 -0.75 10.69 15.21
CA PRO A 47 -0.70 11.99 15.85
C PRO A 47 -1.19 13.09 14.90
N GLU A 48 -1.99 14.02 15.41
CA GLU A 48 -2.63 15.08 14.61
C GLU A 48 -1.61 15.93 13.83
N GLU A 49 -0.45 16.22 14.43
CA GLU A 49 0.61 16.99 13.80
C GLU A 49 1.17 16.26 12.57
N ILE A 50 1.26 14.94 12.63
CA ILE A 50 1.74 14.09 11.52
C ILE A 50 0.67 13.94 10.46
N TYR A 51 -0.60 13.80 10.87
CA TYR A 51 -1.73 13.79 9.94
C TYR A 51 -1.74 15.08 9.11
N GLN A 52 -1.63 16.25 9.75
CA GLN A 52 -1.60 17.54 9.08
C GLN A 52 -0.38 17.71 8.17
N MET A 53 0.80 17.25 8.61
CA MET A 53 2.03 17.31 7.81
C MET A 53 1.93 16.48 6.52
N HIS A 54 1.17 15.39 6.54
CA HIS A 54 1.02 14.45 5.41
C HIS A 54 -0.45 14.29 4.98
N GLU A 55 -1.23 15.36 5.10
CA GLU A 55 -2.69 15.32 4.88
C GLU A 55 -3.09 14.72 3.54
N PRO A 56 -2.46 15.07 2.38
CA PRO A 56 -2.87 14.50 1.09
C PRO A 56 -2.73 12.98 1.04
N PHE A 57 -1.69 12.44 1.67
CA PHE A 57 -1.45 11.01 1.74
C PHE A 57 -2.51 10.33 2.62
N TYR A 58 -2.71 10.82 3.84
CA TYR A 58 -3.64 10.19 4.78
C TYR A 58 -5.10 10.33 4.34
N SER A 59 -5.49 11.44 3.74
CA SER A 59 -6.81 11.61 3.13
C SER A 59 -7.03 10.58 2.01
N SER A 60 -6.03 10.35 1.14
CA SER A 60 -6.12 9.28 0.12
C SER A 60 -6.18 7.88 0.74
N PHE A 61 -5.46 7.64 1.83
CA PHE A 61 -5.43 6.37 2.54
C PHE A 61 -6.80 6.02 3.15
N PHE A 62 -7.44 6.98 3.82
CA PHE A 62 -8.74 6.76 4.46
C PHE A 62 -9.91 6.72 3.47
N ALA A 63 -9.80 7.39 2.33
CA ALA A 63 -10.80 7.29 1.25
C ALA A 63 -11.02 5.83 0.78
N LEU A 64 -10.01 4.96 0.97
CA LEU A 64 -10.05 3.56 0.56
C LEU A 64 -10.81 2.64 1.51
N ALA A 65 -11.14 3.10 2.72
CA ALA A 65 -11.95 2.32 3.65
C ALA A 65 -13.31 1.90 3.05
N HIS A 66 -13.81 2.70 2.11
CA HIS A 66 -15.16 2.57 1.58
C HIS A 66 -15.19 2.17 0.10
N THR A 67 -14.03 1.88 -0.50
CA THR A 67 -13.95 1.62 -1.95
C THR A 67 -13.11 0.40 -2.26
N PRO A 68 -13.52 -0.45 -3.24
CA PRO A 68 -12.65 -1.48 -3.75
C PRO A 68 -11.41 -0.86 -4.41
N ARG A 69 -10.28 -1.56 -4.33
CA ARG A 69 -9.05 -1.16 -5.02
C ARG A 69 -9.26 -1.19 -6.53
N CYS A 70 -8.61 -0.27 -7.24
CA CYS A 70 -8.78 -0.16 -8.69
C CYS A 70 -8.24 -1.41 -9.43
N LEU A 71 -8.69 -1.62 -10.67
CA LEU A 71 -8.26 -2.77 -11.48
C LEU A 71 -6.73 -2.81 -11.66
N GLN A 72 -6.10 -1.65 -11.85
CA GLN A 72 -4.65 -1.55 -12.00
C GLN A 72 -3.90 -2.11 -10.79
N HIS A 73 -4.40 -1.84 -9.58
CA HIS A 73 -3.83 -2.38 -8.34
C HIS A 73 -4.01 -3.89 -8.22
N LEU A 74 -5.20 -4.39 -8.54
CA LEU A 74 -5.46 -5.83 -8.55
C LEU A 74 -4.55 -6.56 -9.55
N CYS A 75 -4.29 -5.95 -10.71
CA CYS A 75 -3.30 -6.44 -11.69
C CYS A 75 -1.89 -6.45 -11.09
N ARG A 76 -1.45 -5.37 -10.43
CA ARG A 76 -0.15 -5.32 -9.75
C ARG A 76 0.01 -6.44 -8.73
N CYS A 77 -0.97 -6.62 -7.84
CA CYS A 77 -0.92 -7.68 -6.84
C CYS A 77 -0.85 -9.07 -7.49
N THR A 78 -1.60 -9.29 -8.58
CA THR A 78 -1.58 -10.56 -9.32
C THR A 78 -0.22 -10.82 -9.96
N ILE A 79 0.35 -9.82 -10.65
CA ILE A 79 1.68 -9.92 -11.29
C ILE A 79 2.76 -10.16 -10.23
N ARG A 80 2.79 -9.35 -9.16
CA ARG A 80 3.77 -9.49 -8.08
C ARG A 80 3.70 -10.86 -7.40
N LYS A 81 2.49 -11.39 -7.21
CA LYS A 81 2.28 -12.73 -6.67
C LYS A 81 2.81 -13.83 -7.59
N LEU A 82 2.65 -13.67 -8.91
CA LEU A 82 3.18 -14.61 -9.91
C LEU A 82 4.72 -14.60 -9.93
N LEU A 83 5.33 -13.42 -9.89
CA LEU A 83 6.79 -13.26 -9.92
C LEU A 83 7.45 -13.56 -8.57
N GLY A 84 6.73 -13.37 -7.47
CA GLY A 84 7.19 -13.63 -6.11
C GLY A 84 8.48 -12.87 -5.78
N GLN A 85 9.44 -13.57 -5.16
CA GLN A 85 10.75 -13.00 -4.80
C GLN A 85 11.57 -12.53 -6.00
N LYS A 86 11.20 -12.96 -7.21
CA LYS A 86 11.89 -12.56 -8.45
C LYS A 86 11.39 -11.23 -9.00
N CYS A 87 10.41 -10.56 -8.38
CA CYS A 87 9.88 -9.27 -8.84
C CYS A 87 10.98 -8.27 -9.19
N PHE A 88 11.93 -8.05 -8.27
CA PHE A 88 13.00 -7.07 -8.45
C PHE A 88 13.90 -7.36 -9.66
N HIS A 89 14.05 -8.64 -10.01
CA HIS A 89 14.89 -9.06 -11.13
C HIS A 89 14.11 -9.14 -12.45
N LEU A 90 12.85 -9.59 -12.40
CA LEU A 90 12.06 -9.88 -13.59
C LEU A 90 11.22 -8.69 -14.07
N VAL A 91 10.76 -7.80 -13.18
CA VAL A 91 9.98 -6.63 -13.59
C VAL A 91 10.75 -5.72 -14.55
N PRO A 92 12.05 -5.41 -14.33
CA PRO A 92 12.84 -4.60 -15.27
C PRO A 92 13.01 -5.23 -16.66
N GLN A 93 12.75 -6.54 -16.81
CA GLN A 93 12.86 -7.26 -18.07
C GLN A 93 11.53 -7.36 -18.82
N LEU A 94 10.42 -6.91 -18.21
CA LEU A 94 9.12 -6.91 -18.87
C LEU A 94 9.08 -5.83 -19.97
N PRO A 95 8.37 -6.07 -21.09
CA PRO A 95 8.19 -5.08 -22.15
C PRO A 95 7.13 -4.04 -21.74
N LEU A 96 7.39 -3.34 -20.64
CA LEU A 96 6.52 -2.31 -20.05
C LEU A 96 7.26 -0.97 -20.00
N PRO A 97 6.55 0.17 -20.11
CA PRO A 97 7.10 1.48 -19.77
C PRO A 97 7.67 1.52 -18.36
N GLU A 98 8.72 2.31 -18.14
CA GLU A 98 9.40 2.47 -16.85
C GLU A 98 8.44 2.84 -15.71
N THR A 99 7.45 3.69 -15.98
CA THR A 99 6.40 4.06 -15.02
C THR A 99 5.62 2.85 -14.50
N LEU A 100 5.28 1.91 -15.38
CA LEU A 100 4.60 0.66 -14.98
C LEU A 100 5.55 -0.32 -14.29
N GLN A 101 6.83 -0.32 -14.64
CA GLN A 101 7.84 -1.11 -13.92
C GLN A 101 7.97 -0.60 -12.48
N ASN A 102 8.13 0.70 -12.28
CA ASN A 102 8.21 1.35 -10.97
C ASN A 102 6.94 1.09 -10.15
N TYR A 103 5.77 1.21 -10.78
CA TYR A 103 4.48 0.86 -10.15
C TYR A 103 4.44 -0.59 -9.65
N LEU A 104 4.89 -1.54 -10.49
CA LEU A 104 4.97 -2.96 -10.13
C LEU A 104 6.04 -3.24 -9.06
N LEU A 105 7.10 -2.44 -8.98
CA LEU A 105 8.16 -2.54 -7.97
C LEU A 105 7.76 -1.91 -6.62
N LEU A 106 6.61 -1.22 -6.56
CA LEU A 106 6.14 -0.44 -5.41
C LEU A 106 7.02 0.78 -5.13
N GLU A 107 7.51 1.45 -6.18
CA GLU A 107 8.11 2.78 -5.99
C GLU A 107 7.04 3.75 -5.43
N PRO A 108 7.32 4.49 -4.35
CA PRO A 108 6.37 5.41 -3.75
C PRO A 108 6.05 6.60 -4.67
N GLU A 109 4.76 6.87 -4.85
CA GLU A 109 4.22 8.01 -5.60
C GLU A 109 3.51 9.02 -4.69
N GLY A 110 3.45 8.75 -3.39
CA GLY A 110 2.76 9.58 -2.40
C GLY A 110 1.26 9.31 -2.32
N VAL A 111 0.77 8.23 -2.94
CA VAL A 111 -0.65 7.89 -3.02
C VAL A 111 -0.90 6.39 -2.84
N LEU A 112 -2.08 6.04 -2.34
CA LEU A 112 -2.50 4.65 -2.21
C LEU A 112 -3.50 4.27 -3.32
N HIS A 113 -3.19 3.21 -4.09
CA HIS A 113 -3.87 2.87 -5.38
C HIS A 113 -4.99 1.83 -5.35
#